data_AF-A0A6N2HZ30-F1
#
_entry.id   AF-A0A6N2HZ30-F1
#
_cell.length_a   1.000
_cell.length_b   1.000
_cell.length_c   1.000
_cell.angle_alpha   90.00
_cell.angle_beta   90.00
_cell.angle_gamma   90.00
#
_symmetry.space_group_name_H-M   'P 1'
#
loop_
_entity.id
_entity.type
_entity.pdbx_description
1 polymer ?
#
loop_
_entity_poly.entity_id
_entity_poly.type
_entity_poly.pdbx_seq_one_letter_code
_entity_poly.pdbx_strand_id
1 'polypeptide(L)'
;SYLRKRGIKAVIPEKKDQAANRTKKGSRGGRPVSHDADLYKERNTIERLINRLKDWRGIATRFDKTPESYLAGLELRASMIWIEDLLRAAD
;
A
#
# COMPACT_ATOMS: atom_id res chain seq x y z
N SER A 1 -9.78 -19.13 2.47
CA SER A 1 -10.10 -19.82 1.19
C SER A 1 -10.77 -18.92 0.16
N TYR A 2 -11.30 -17.75 0.52
CA TYR A 2 -12.01 -16.82 -0.38
C TYR A 2 -11.26 -16.46 -1.67
N LEU A 3 -10.03 -15.92 -1.57
CA LEU A 3 -9.24 -15.53 -2.75
C LEU A 3 -8.97 -16.71 -3.68
N ARG A 4 -8.62 -17.87 -3.11
CA ARG A 4 -8.40 -19.11 -3.87
C ARG A 4 -9.67 -19.60 -4.57
N LYS A 5 -10.82 -19.56 -3.89
CA LYS A 5 -12.12 -19.93 -4.48
C LYS A 5 -12.49 -19.05 -5.68
N ARG A 6 -11.95 -17.82 -5.74
CA ARG A 6 -12.15 -16.87 -6.83
C ARG A 6 -10.99 -16.82 -7.84
N GLY A 7 -9.98 -17.69 -7.72
CA GLY A 7 -8.81 -17.67 -8.60
C GLY A 7 -7.91 -16.44 -8.46
N ILE A 8 -8.07 -15.65 -7.39
CA ILE A 8 -7.31 -14.41 -7.18
C ILE A 8 -5.94 -14.77 -6.58
N LYS A 9 -4.85 -14.43 -7.28
CA LYS A 9 -3.48 -14.56 -6.78
C LYS A 9 -3.26 -13.53 -5.67
N ALA A 10 -2.79 -13.99 -4.50
CA ALA A 10 -2.39 -13.09 -3.44
C ALA A 10 -1.06 -12.42 -3.82
N VAL A 11 -0.99 -11.09 -3.69
CA VAL A 11 0.27 -10.33 -3.84
C VAL A 11 0.90 -10.04 -2.48
N ILE A 12 0.08 -10.01 -1.42
CA ILE A 12 0.54 -9.75 -0.05
C ILE A 12 0.99 -11.07 0.60
N PRO A 13 2.17 -11.12 1.25
CA PRO A 13 2.63 -12.28 1.98
C PRO A 13 1.72 -12.64 3.16
N GLU A 14 1.72 -13.92 3.52
CA GLU A 14 1.15 -14.36 4.80
C GLU A 14 1.95 -13.72 5.95
N LYS A 15 1.26 -13.12 6.93
CA LYS A 15 1.92 -12.58 8.11
C LYS A 15 2.58 -13.71 8.91
N LYS A 16 3.70 -13.43 9.56
CA LYS A 16 4.51 -14.43 10.28
C LYS A 16 3.71 -15.19 11.36
N ASP A 17 2.87 -14.49 12.11
CA ASP A 17 1.97 -15.05 13.12
C ASP A 17 0.95 -16.02 12.51
N GLN A 18 0.38 -15.65 11.36
CA GLN A 18 -0.57 -16.49 10.63
C GLN A 18 0.10 -17.75 10.09
N ALA A 19 1.31 -17.63 9.53
CA ALA A 19 2.09 -18.77 9.08
C ALA A 19 2.45 -19.70 10.25
N ALA A 20 2.83 -19.15 11.41
CA ALA A 20 3.13 -19.94 12.61
C ALA A 20 1.88 -20.68 13.14
N ASN A 21 0.74 -19.99 13.22
CA ASN A 21 -0.53 -20.58 13.65
C ASN A 21 -1.03 -21.66 12.68
N ARG A 22 -0.80 -21.46 11.38
CA ARG A 22 -1.06 -22.48 10.34
C ARG A 22 -0.23 -23.73 10.58
N THR A 23 1.08 -23.58 10.77
CA THR A 23 1.99 -24.71 11.02
C THR A 23 1.64 -25.44 12.32
N LYS A 24 1.28 -24.71 13.40
CA LYS A 24 0.82 -25.30 14.68
C LYS A 24 -0.41 -26.19 14.53
N LYS A 25 -1.27 -25.94 13.53
CA LYS A 25 -2.47 -26.76 13.25
C LYS A 25 -2.17 -28.04 12.45
N GLY A 26 -0.92 -28.28 12.03
CA GLY A 26 -0.53 -29.46 11.27
C GLY A 26 -1.37 -29.64 9.99
N SER A 27 -1.90 -30.83 9.75
CA SER A 27 -2.74 -31.15 8.58
C SER A 27 -4.01 -30.28 8.49
N ARG A 28 -4.54 -29.81 9.63
CA ARG A 28 -5.71 -28.90 9.69
C ARG A 28 -5.37 -27.46 9.31
N GLY A 29 -4.08 -27.10 9.26
CA GLY A 29 -3.62 -25.76 8.91
C GLY A 29 -3.74 -25.44 7.41
N GLY A 30 -3.70 -26.46 6.55
CA GLY A 30 -3.76 -26.28 5.11
C GLY A 30 -2.50 -25.66 4.49
N ARG A 31 -2.59 -25.39 3.17
CA ARG A 31 -1.45 -25.00 2.33
C ARG A 31 -1.03 -23.54 2.56
N PRO A 32 0.29 -23.23 2.62
CA PRO A 32 0.78 -21.86 2.69
C PRO A 32 0.28 -20.99 1.54
N VAL A 33 0.10 -19.69 1.80
CA VAL A 33 -0.20 -18.71 0.76
C VAL A 33 1.09 -18.38 0.00
N SER A 34 1.12 -18.68 -1.30
CA SER A 34 2.14 -18.17 -2.20
C SER A 34 1.79 -16.73 -2.58
N HIS A 35 2.78 -15.86 -2.60
CA HIS A 35 2.63 -14.49 -3.07
C HIS A 35 3.73 -14.17 -4.09
N ASP A 36 3.48 -13.13 -4.88
CA ASP A 36 4.44 -12.61 -5.84
C ASP A 36 5.36 -11.61 -5.15
N ALA A 37 6.60 -12.02 -4.89
CA ALA A 37 7.53 -11.22 -4.10
C ALA A 37 7.99 -9.96 -4.85
N ASP A 38 8.10 -10.02 -6.18
CA ASP A 38 8.54 -8.88 -6.98
C ASP A 38 7.43 -7.84 -7.09
N LEU A 39 6.20 -8.27 -7.37
CA LEU A 39 5.04 -7.36 -7.30
C LEU A 39 4.84 -6.78 -5.89
N TYR A 40 5.13 -7.54 -4.84
CA TYR A 40 5.03 -7.03 -3.48
C TYR A 40 6.04 -5.92 -3.17
N LYS A 41 7.23 -5.94 -3.79
CA LYS A 41 8.25 -4.89 -3.62
C LYS A 41 7.78 -3.56 -4.19
N GLU A 42 7.00 -3.56 -5.28
CA GLU A 42 6.48 -2.34 -5.90
C GLU A 42 5.58 -1.51 -4.96
N ARG A 43 5.03 -2.14 -3.91
CA ARG A 43 4.30 -1.44 -2.82
C ARG A 43 5.12 -0.30 -2.20
N ASN A 44 6.43 -0.45 -2.08
CA ASN A 44 7.31 0.56 -1.50
C ASN A 44 7.23 1.90 -2.26
N THR A 45 7.02 1.87 -3.58
CA THR A 45 6.85 3.09 -4.38
C THR A 45 5.59 3.86 -3.95
N ILE A 46 4.48 3.14 -3.77
CA ILE A 46 3.22 3.71 -3.29
C ILE A 46 3.37 4.24 -1.85
N GLU A 47 4.03 3.48 -0.97
CA GLU A 47 4.25 3.91 0.42
C GLU A 47 5.10 5.17 0.52
N ARG A 48 6.15 5.28 -0.31
CA ARG A 48 6.97 6.50 -0.41
C ARG A 48 6.16 7.69 -0.89
N LEU A 49 5.30 7.51 -1.89
CA LEU A 49 4.40 8.57 -2.36
C LEU A 49 3.45 9.00 -1.24
N ILE A 50 2.82 8.07 -0.54
CA ILE A 50 1.91 8.38 0.58
C ILE A 50 2.65 9.12 1.69
N ASN A 51 3.89 8.74 2.01
CA ASN A 51 4.70 9.45 2.98
C ASN A 51 5.00 10.89 2.52
N ARG A 52 5.39 11.10 1.25
CA ARG A 52 5.60 12.45 0.67
C ARG A 52 4.34 13.30 0.67
N LEU A 53 3.17 12.70 0.45
CA LEU A 53 1.87 13.40 0.59
C LEU A 53 1.66 13.84 2.04
N LYS A 54 2.01 13.00 3.01
CA LYS A 54 1.84 13.25 4.45
C LYS A 54 2.87 14.19 5.07
N ASP A 55 3.95 14.55 4.37
CA ASP A 55 4.85 15.62 4.82
C ASP A 55 4.08 16.94 5.03
N TRP A 56 2.99 17.15 4.27
CA TRP A 56 2.02 18.19 4.56
C TRP A 56 1.15 17.78 5.73
N ARG A 57 1.38 18.42 6.88
CA ARG A 57 0.69 18.11 8.14
C ARG A 57 -0.83 18.13 8.02
N GLY A 58 -1.41 19.08 7.27
CA GLY A 58 -2.85 19.13 7.01
C GLY A 58 -3.42 17.85 6.38
N ILE A 59 -2.67 17.24 5.45
CA ILE A 59 -3.04 15.96 4.82
C ILE A 59 -2.85 14.79 5.79
N ALA A 60 -1.76 14.79 6.56
CA ALA A 60 -1.46 13.72 7.52
C ALA A 60 -2.50 13.62 8.64
N THR A 61 -2.94 14.77 9.16
CA THR A 61 -3.87 14.82 10.29
C THR A 61 -5.33 14.95 9.85
N ARG A 62 -5.60 15.28 8.58
CA ARG A 62 -6.95 15.56 8.05
C ARG A 62 -7.67 16.67 8.81
N PHE A 63 -7.03 17.83 8.95
CA PHE A 63 -7.63 18.98 9.63
C PHE A 63 -8.66 19.74 8.79
N ASP A 64 -8.74 19.43 7.50
CA ASP A 64 -9.76 19.93 6.58
C ASP A 64 -11.18 19.66 7.08
N LYS A 65 -12.03 20.70 7.05
CA LYS A 65 -13.40 20.64 7.56
C LYS A 65 -14.35 19.90 6.63
N THR A 66 -14.07 19.88 5.33
CA THR A 66 -14.94 19.25 4.33
C THR A 66 -14.15 18.25 3.48
N PRO A 67 -14.82 17.22 2.94
CA PRO A 67 -14.17 16.28 2.02
C PRO A 67 -13.56 16.96 0.80
N GLU A 68 -14.20 18.02 0.30
CA GLU A 68 -13.76 18.77 -0.88
C GLU A 68 -12.46 19.53 -0.60
N SER A 69 -12.33 20.17 0.58
CA SER A 69 -11.08 20.88 0.91
C SER A 69 -9.93 19.91 1.12
N TYR A 70 -10.20 18.75 1.74
CA TYR A 70 -9.20 17.68 1.88
C TYR A 70 -8.76 17.13 0.50
N LEU A 71 -9.70 16.89 -0.41
CA LEU A 71 -9.41 16.41 -1.75
C LEU A 71 -8.58 17.44 -2.54
N ALA A 72 -8.96 18.73 -2.49
CA ALA A 72 -8.19 19.79 -3.13
C ALA A 72 -6.75 19.86 -2.59
N GLY A 73 -6.56 19.68 -1.28
CA GLY A 73 -5.23 19.60 -0.67
C GLY A 73 -4.41 18.41 -1.17
N LEU A 74 -5.04 17.24 -1.29
CA LEU A 74 -4.41 16.04 -1.86
C LEU A 74 -3.99 16.25 -3.33
N GLU A 75 -4.88 16.77 -4.17
CA GLU A 75 -4.62 17.03 -5.58
C GLU A 75 -3.51 18.06 -5.78
N LEU A 76 -3.51 19.14 -4.98
CA LEU A 76 -2.47 20.14 -5.00
C LEU A 76 -1.11 19.54 -4.64
N ARG A 77 -1.03 18.79 -3.52
CA ARG A 77 0.23 18.17 -3.09
C ARG A 77 0.73 17.12 -4.08
N ALA A 78 -0.17 16.33 -4.66
CA ALA A 78 0.16 15.35 -5.69
C ALA A 78 0.73 16.04 -6.95
N SER A 79 0.11 17.13 -7.38
CA SER A 79 0.57 17.93 -8.53
C SER A 79 1.97 18.51 -8.30
N MET A 80 2.26 19.03 -7.10
CA MET A 80 3.60 19.51 -6.74
C MET A 80 4.65 18.41 -6.79
N ILE A 81 4.34 17.23 -6.23
CA ILE A 81 5.23 16.06 -6.28
C ILE A 81 5.52 15.65 -7.72
N TRP A 82 4.49 15.67 -8.58
CA TRP A 82 4.61 15.33 -9.99
C TRP A 82 5.52 16.31 -10.74
N ILE A 83 5.32 17.62 -10.56
CA ILE A 83 6.16 18.65 -11.19
C ILE A 83 7.62 18.51 -10.74
N GLU A 84 7.87 18.28 -9.45
CA GLU A 84 9.22 18.06 -8.92
C GLU A 84 9.89 16.84 -9.56
N ASP A 85 9.14 15.75 -9.77
CA ASP A 85 9.65 14.54 -10.41
C ASP A 85 9.98 14.75 -11.89
N LEU A 86 9.10 15.46 -12.63
CA LEU A 86 9.32 15.82 -14.02
C LEU A 86 10.58 16.68 -14.20
N LEU A 87 10.79 17.67 -13.32
CA LEU A 87 11.96 18.54 -13.38
C LEU A 87 13.24 17.75 -13.11
N ARG A 88 13.24 16.86 -12.10
CA ARG A 88 14.39 15.99 -11.80
C ARG A 88 14.74 15.01 -12.92
N ALA A 89 13.76 14.60 -13.72
CA ALA A 89 13.99 13.71 -14.85
C ALA A 89 14.54 14.44 -16.09
N ALA A 90 14.46 15.77 -16.12
CA ALA A 90 14.96 16.60 -17.21
C ALA A 90 16.44 17.04 -17.02
N ASP A 91 16.96 16.90 -15.81
CA ASP A 91 18.38 17.09 -15.44
C ASP A 91 19.19 15.79 -15.60
#